data_AF-A0A1I7Z6T3-F1
#
_entry.id   AF-A0A1I7Z6T3-F1
#
_cell.length_a   1.000
_cell.length_b   1.000
_cell.length_c   1.000
_cell.angle_alpha   90.00
_cell.angle_beta   90.00
_cell.angle_gamma   90.00
#
_symmetry.space_group_name_H-M   'P 1'
#
loop_
_entity.id
_entity.type
_entity.pdbx_description
1 polymer ?
#
loop_
_entity_poly.entity_id
_entity_poly.type
_entity_poly.pdbx_seq_one_letter_code
_entity_poly.pdbx_strand_id
1 'polypeptide(L)'
;MDRENGTRILWCTSVSVSVSSPVKMRLHWVAFFAVLLIIHLIIVWYGGKIITLSPATMRSISVNAVFANYKFTYEIITDFRRERCAGKKLYVFIMTTGPSVSERAIIRKTWADKKHTSKSVVLFIVGDNKNQSTSELLEFEREQYNDIIQTTIPDVYNFTAFKVIS
;
A
#
# COMPACT_ATOMS: atom_id res chain seq x y z
N MET A 1 -74.73 45.92 -56.28
CA MET A 1 -73.60 46.58 -55.60
C MET A 1 -72.81 45.47 -54.95
N ASP A 2 -72.04 44.74 -55.76
CA ASP A 2 -70.62 44.98 -56.07
C ASP A 2 -69.73 44.56 -54.89
N ARG A 3 -68.57 43.92 -55.04
CA ARG A 3 -67.86 43.13 -56.05
C ARG A 3 -66.55 42.80 -55.31
N GLU A 4 -66.04 41.57 -55.42
CA GLU A 4 -64.64 41.23 -55.71
C GLU A 4 -64.12 39.93 -55.07
N ASN A 5 -63.27 39.32 -55.89
CA ASN A 5 -62.69 37.98 -55.87
C ASN A 5 -61.65 37.75 -54.77
N GLY A 6 -61.48 36.48 -54.40
CA GLY A 6 -60.30 36.01 -53.67
C GLY A 6 -60.13 34.49 -53.73
N THR A 7 -59.44 34.00 -54.77
CA THR A 7 -59.05 32.60 -55.01
C THR A 7 -57.80 32.20 -54.20
N ARG A 8 -57.70 30.96 -53.67
CA ARG A 8 -56.46 30.16 -53.40
C ARG A 8 -56.84 28.81 -52.78
N ILE A 9 -56.97 27.72 -53.55
CA ILE A 9 -55.95 26.72 -53.95
C ILE A 9 -55.32 25.97 -52.75
N LEU A 10 -55.76 24.70 -52.59
CA LEU A 10 -55.18 23.67 -51.73
C LEU A 10 -53.76 23.29 -52.19
N TRP A 11 -52.81 23.21 -51.24
CA TRP A 11 -51.51 22.57 -51.43
C TRP A 11 -51.49 21.25 -50.65
N CYS A 12 -51.32 20.13 -51.36
CA CYS A 12 -50.82 18.88 -50.80
C CYS A 12 -49.29 18.98 -50.68
N THR A 13 -48.73 18.94 -49.48
CA THR A 13 -47.28 18.75 -49.28
C THR A 13 -47.02 17.32 -48.83
N SER A 14 -46.32 16.57 -49.68
CA SER A 14 -45.76 15.26 -49.36
C SER A 14 -44.63 15.40 -48.34
N VAL A 15 -44.73 14.63 -47.25
CA VAL A 15 -43.67 14.49 -46.24
C VAL A 15 -42.73 13.37 -46.71
N SER A 16 -41.47 13.70 -46.96
CA SER A 16 -40.41 12.74 -47.24
C SER A 16 -39.68 12.35 -45.95
N VAL A 17 -39.79 11.08 -45.56
CA VAL A 17 -39.04 10.47 -44.45
C VAL A 17 -37.66 10.05 -44.98
N SER A 18 -36.59 10.57 -44.37
CA SER A 18 -35.22 10.15 -44.66
C SER A 18 -34.79 9.00 -43.73
N VAL A 19 -34.53 7.84 -44.32
CA VAL A 19 -33.98 6.65 -43.64
C VAL A 19 -32.46 6.81 -43.54
N SER A 20 -31.93 7.02 -42.33
CA SER A 20 -30.48 7.03 -42.10
C SER A 20 -29.93 5.60 -42.11
N SER A 21 -28.91 5.35 -42.94
CA SER A 21 -28.30 4.05 -43.17
C SER A 21 -27.47 3.51 -41.96
N PRO A 22 -27.38 2.17 -41.79
CA PRO A 22 -26.80 1.52 -40.59
C PRO A 22 -25.26 1.37 -40.63
N VAL A 23 -24.55 2.08 -41.51
CA VAL A 23 -23.13 1.82 -41.79
C VAL A 23 -22.18 2.57 -40.84
N LYS A 24 -22.61 3.68 -40.22
CA LYS A 24 -21.77 4.47 -39.30
C LYS A 24 -21.50 3.78 -37.95
N MET A 25 -22.30 2.80 -37.55
CA MET A 25 -22.18 2.17 -36.23
C MET A 25 -21.00 1.18 -36.15
N ARG A 26 -20.52 0.62 -37.27
CA ARG A 26 -19.45 -0.40 -37.25
C ARG A 26 -18.04 0.16 -37.11
N LEU A 27 -17.78 1.38 -37.58
CA LEU A 27 -16.43 1.95 -37.59
C LEU A 27 -15.95 2.34 -36.18
N HIS A 28 -16.87 2.82 -35.33
CA HIS A 28 -16.55 3.23 -33.95
C HIS A 28 -16.14 2.04 -33.07
N TRP A 29 -16.80 0.88 -33.23
CA TRP A 29 -16.43 -0.33 -32.49
C TRP A 29 -15.08 -0.88 -32.94
N VAL A 30 -14.78 -0.85 -34.23
CA VAL A 30 -13.46 -1.27 -34.75
C VAL A 30 -12.35 -0.38 -34.19
N ALA A 31 -12.55 0.94 -34.14
CA ALA A 31 -11.61 1.87 -33.54
C ALA A 31 -11.42 1.61 -32.03
N PHE A 32 -12.51 1.34 -31.30
CA PHE A 32 -12.45 1.04 -29.86
C PHE A 32 -11.66 -0.24 -29.56
N PHE A 33 -11.90 -1.31 -30.31
CA PHE A 33 -11.14 -2.56 -30.15
C PHE A 33 -9.66 -2.40 -30.54
N ALA A 34 -9.35 -1.60 -31.56
CA ALA A 34 -7.96 -1.31 -31.93
C ALA A 34 -7.23 -0.55 -30.80
N VAL A 35 -7.88 0.44 -30.18
CA VAL A 35 -7.31 1.18 -29.04
C VAL A 35 -7.12 0.27 -27.82
N LEU A 36 -8.10 -0.57 -27.49
CA LEU A 36 -7.96 -1.54 -26.39
C LEU A 36 -6.80 -2.53 -26.61
N LEU A 37 -6.63 -2.99 -27.85
CA LEU A 37 -5.55 -3.90 -28.21
C LEU A 37 -4.18 -3.22 -28.11
N ILE A 38 -4.07 -1.94 -28.51
CA ILE A 38 -2.87 -1.13 -28.30
C ILE A 38 -2.59 -0.94 -26.81
N ILE A 39 -3.60 -0.64 -25.99
CA ILE A 39 -3.43 -0.49 -24.54
C ILE A 39 -2.96 -1.81 -23.91
N HIS A 40 -3.54 -2.96 -24.30
CA HIS A 40 -3.06 -4.27 -23.84
C HIS A 40 -1.63 -4.55 -24.27
N LEU A 41 -1.25 -4.23 -25.51
CA LEU A 41 0.13 -4.38 -25.96
C LEU A 41 1.08 -3.48 -25.17
N ILE A 42 0.70 -2.23 -24.88
CA ILE A 42 1.45 -1.32 -24.00
C ILE A 42 1.57 -1.93 -22.60
N ILE A 43 0.48 -2.40 -21.99
CA ILE A 43 0.51 -3.01 -20.66
C ILE A 43 1.38 -4.27 -20.63
N VAL A 44 1.37 -5.12 -21.67
CA VAL A 44 2.22 -6.32 -21.71
C VAL A 44 3.69 -5.93 -21.92
N TRP A 45 3.96 -4.97 -22.81
CA TRP A 45 5.32 -4.56 -23.15
C TRP A 45 6.00 -3.76 -22.04
N TYR A 46 5.24 -2.93 -21.32
CA TYR A 46 5.72 -2.17 -20.17
C TYR A 46 5.51 -2.90 -18.83
N GLY A 47 4.49 -3.74 -18.71
CA GLY A 47 4.15 -4.47 -17.47
C GLY A 47 5.15 -5.56 -17.12
N GLY A 48 5.88 -6.11 -18.12
CA GLY A 48 7.03 -6.98 -17.88
C GLY A 48 8.18 -6.31 -17.10
N LYS A 49 8.18 -4.96 -16.99
CA LYS A 49 9.18 -4.21 -16.22
C LYS A 49 8.69 -3.70 -14.85
N ILE A 50 7.40 -3.81 -14.52
CA ILE A 50 6.86 -3.23 -13.27
C ILE A 50 6.92 -4.21 -12.09
N ILE A 51 7.04 -5.53 -12.34
CA ILE A 51 7.08 -6.55 -11.28
C ILE A 51 8.47 -7.19 -11.21
N THR A 52 9.50 -6.35 -11.08
CA THR A 52 10.76 -6.77 -10.46
C THR A 52 11.18 -5.66 -9.49
N LEU A 53 10.31 -5.38 -8.51
CA LEU A 53 10.79 -4.88 -7.24
C LEU A 53 11.71 -5.97 -6.68
N SER A 54 12.99 -5.85 -7.01
CA SER A 54 14.06 -6.52 -6.29
C SER A 54 13.75 -6.34 -4.81
N PRO A 55 13.71 -7.40 -3.99
CA PRO A 55 13.66 -7.19 -2.55
C PRO A 55 14.83 -6.28 -2.23
N ALA A 56 14.54 -5.12 -1.65
CA ALA A 56 15.58 -4.25 -1.12
C ALA A 56 16.49 -5.16 -0.31
N THR A 57 17.78 -5.21 -0.63
CA THR A 57 18.74 -6.04 0.09
C THR A 57 18.76 -5.55 1.53
N MET A 58 17.94 -6.17 2.37
CA MET A 58 17.69 -5.74 3.73
C MET A 58 18.98 -5.99 4.50
N ARG A 59 19.65 -4.91 4.89
CA ARG A 59 20.94 -4.99 5.57
C ARG A 59 20.68 -5.32 7.03
N SER A 60 20.80 -6.59 7.39
CA SER A 60 20.77 -7.00 8.79
C SER A 60 22.05 -6.56 9.50
N ILE A 61 21.93 -6.23 10.78
CA ILE A 61 23.06 -5.89 11.66
C ILE A 61 23.23 -7.02 12.66
N SER A 62 24.36 -7.70 12.63
CA SER A 62 24.70 -8.71 13.64
C SER A 62 25.20 -8.05 14.92
N VAL A 63 24.66 -8.49 16.05
CA VAL A 63 25.00 -8.00 17.38
C VAL A 63 25.47 -9.18 18.21
N ASN A 64 26.63 -9.03 18.84
CA ASN A 64 27.21 -10.01 19.76
C ASN A 64 27.03 -9.49 21.19
N ALA A 65 26.08 -10.06 21.92
CA ALA A 65 25.85 -9.76 23.32
C ALA A 65 26.56 -10.78 24.21
N VAL A 66 27.25 -10.30 25.23
CA VAL A 66 27.87 -11.14 26.27
C VAL A 66 27.28 -10.75 27.61
N PHE A 67 26.60 -11.70 28.26
CA PHE A 67 25.99 -11.50 29.57
C PHE A 67 26.48 -12.58 30.54
N ALA A 68 27.30 -12.19 31.51
CA ALA A 68 28.05 -13.11 32.37
C ALA A 68 28.81 -14.17 31.54
N ASN A 69 28.40 -15.43 31.62
CA ASN A 69 28.97 -16.57 30.88
C ASN A 69 28.17 -16.95 29.62
N TYR A 70 27.14 -16.20 29.26
CA TYR A 70 26.33 -16.43 28.07
C TYR A 70 26.76 -15.52 26.92
N LYS A 71 27.05 -16.14 25.77
CA LYS A 71 27.25 -15.44 24.50
C LYS A 71 26.02 -15.65 23.64
N PHE A 72 25.46 -14.56 23.15
CA PHE A 72 24.26 -14.60 22.33
C PHE A 72 24.45 -13.68 21.13
N THR A 73 24.37 -14.27 19.94
CA THR A 73 24.47 -13.55 18.67
C THR A 73 23.08 -13.52 18.06
N TYR A 74 22.62 -12.32 17.74
CA TYR A 74 21.36 -12.11 17.04
C TYR A 74 21.54 -11.03 15.98
N GLU A 75 20.56 -10.94 15.10
CA GLU A 75 20.54 -9.93 14.04
C GLU A 75 19.34 -9.03 14.23
N ILE A 76 19.55 -7.74 13.97
CA ILE A 76 18.49 -6.77 13.78
C ILE A 76 18.20 -6.75 12.28
N ILE A 77 17.01 -7.20 11.91
CA ILE A 77 16.60 -7.41 10.51
C ILE A 77 16.19 -6.07 9.89
N THR A 78 15.51 -5.23 10.65
CA THR A 78 14.91 -4.00 10.13
C THR A 78 15.87 -2.82 10.07
N ASP A 79 15.88 -2.10 8.95
CA ASP A 79 16.57 -0.81 8.84
C ASP A 79 15.70 0.32 9.42
N PHE A 80 16.09 0.79 10.60
CA PHE A 80 15.40 1.89 11.27
C PHE A 80 15.97 3.25 10.86
N ARG A 81 15.14 4.10 10.24
CA ARG A 81 15.54 5.43 9.77
C ARG A 81 15.96 6.34 10.93
N ARG A 82 17.26 6.66 10.99
CA ARG A 82 17.87 7.56 12.01
C ARG A 82 17.20 8.93 12.11
N GLU A 83 16.62 9.43 11.02
CA GLU A 83 15.88 10.69 10.98
C GLU A 83 14.73 10.75 12.00
N ARG A 84 14.11 9.62 12.34
CA ARG A 84 13.04 9.57 13.35
C ARG A 84 13.52 9.95 14.74
N CYS A 85 14.80 9.77 15.03
CA CYS A 85 15.41 10.11 16.31
C CYS A 85 15.81 11.59 16.39
N ALA A 86 15.86 12.31 15.28
CA ALA A 86 16.34 13.69 15.25
C ALA A 86 15.41 14.61 16.06
N GLY A 87 15.99 15.34 17.01
CA GLY A 87 15.26 16.32 17.83
C GLY A 87 14.31 15.71 18.87
N LYS A 88 14.36 14.39 19.09
CA LYS A 88 13.55 13.68 20.09
C LYS A 88 14.26 13.64 21.43
N LYS A 89 13.50 13.65 22.52
CA LYS A 89 14.00 13.70 23.90
C LYS A 89 13.75 12.41 24.68
N LEU A 90 12.76 11.62 24.24
CA LEU A 90 12.36 10.38 24.91
C LEU A 90 12.27 9.24 23.90
N TYR A 91 12.80 8.09 24.27
CA TYR A 91 12.75 6.87 23.47
C TYR A 91 12.03 5.80 24.29
N VAL A 92 10.98 5.24 23.73
CA VAL A 92 10.14 4.22 24.38
C VAL A 92 10.21 2.96 23.53
N PHE A 93 10.75 1.90 24.10
CA PHE A 93 10.82 0.60 23.48
C PHE A 93 9.79 -0.32 24.12
N ILE A 94 8.96 -0.95 23.29
CA ILE A 94 7.90 -1.83 23.72
C ILE A 94 8.20 -3.22 23.17
N MET A 95 8.53 -4.16 24.05
CA MET A 95 8.71 -5.56 23.64
C MET A 95 7.34 -6.17 23.36
N THR A 96 7.16 -6.71 22.16
CA THR A 96 5.93 -7.41 21.76
C THR A 96 6.28 -8.70 21.02
N THR A 97 5.26 -9.47 20.63
CA THR A 97 5.44 -10.66 19.79
C THR A 97 4.87 -10.42 18.40
N GLY A 98 5.36 -11.13 17.38
CA GLY A 98 4.87 -11.02 16.01
C GLY A 98 3.33 -11.01 15.91
N PRO A 99 2.61 -11.98 16.51
CA PRO A 99 1.15 -12.06 16.45
C PRO A 99 0.39 -10.90 17.13
N SER A 100 1.01 -10.12 18.01
CA SER A 100 0.35 -9.06 18.80
C SER A 100 0.08 -7.76 18.01
N VAL A 101 -0.38 -7.88 16.76
CA VAL A 101 -0.62 -6.75 15.84
C VAL A 101 -1.73 -5.85 16.38
N SER A 102 -2.80 -6.44 16.93
CA SER A 102 -3.94 -5.71 17.51
C SER A 102 -3.54 -4.83 18.68
N GLU A 103 -2.69 -5.33 19.57
CA GLU A 103 -2.22 -4.66 20.76
C GLU A 103 -1.36 -3.45 20.37
N ARG A 104 -0.44 -3.64 19.41
CA ARG A 104 0.34 -2.53 18.84
C ARG A 104 -0.56 -1.48 18.21
N ALA A 105 -1.60 -1.89 17.47
CA ALA A 105 -2.57 -0.97 16.88
C ALA A 105 -3.34 -0.15 17.93
N ILE A 106 -3.72 -0.77 19.06
CA ILE A 106 -4.35 -0.06 20.19
C ILE A 106 -3.39 0.95 20.82
N ILE A 107 -2.13 0.55 21.05
CA ILE A 107 -1.09 1.45 21.59
C ILE A 107 -0.91 2.67 20.69
N ARG A 108 -0.78 2.46 19.37
CA ARG A 108 -0.66 3.54 18.37
C ARG A 108 -1.84 4.50 18.37
N LYS A 109 -3.06 4.00 18.65
CA LYS A 109 -4.30 4.80 18.68
C LYS A 109 -4.53 5.50 20.03
N THR A 110 -3.76 5.15 21.05
CA THR A 110 -3.92 5.68 22.41
C THR A 110 -2.74 6.57 22.77
N TRP A 111 -1.95 6.20 23.78
CA TRP A 111 -0.89 7.06 24.32
C TRP A 111 0.30 7.22 23.37
N ALA A 112 0.49 6.30 22.41
CA ALA A 112 1.56 6.38 21.41
C ALA A 112 1.14 7.11 20.12
N ASP A 113 -0.04 7.73 20.10
CA ASP A 113 -0.48 8.50 18.93
C ASP A 113 0.50 9.65 18.63
N LYS A 114 0.69 9.95 17.34
CA LYS A 114 1.61 10.99 16.87
C LYS A 114 1.29 12.38 17.46
N LYS A 115 0.03 12.64 17.81
CA LYS A 115 -0.41 13.88 18.47
C LYS A 115 0.20 14.05 19.87
N HIS A 116 0.50 12.95 20.55
CA HIS A 116 1.02 12.94 21.93
C HIS A 116 2.55 12.72 21.98
N THR A 117 3.16 12.24 20.89
CA THR A 117 4.56 11.80 20.84
C THR A 117 5.48 12.74 20.05
N SER A 118 5.16 14.03 19.96
CA SER A 118 5.95 15.00 19.18
C SER A 118 7.42 15.08 19.61
N LYS A 119 7.72 14.89 20.90
CA LYS A 119 9.07 14.87 21.49
C LYS A 119 9.59 13.48 21.83
N SER A 120 8.85 12.43 21.49
CA SER A 120 9.25 11.05 21.77
C SER A 120 9.27 10.18 20.50
N VAL A 121 9.93 9.04 20.59
CA VAL A 121 9.85 7.96 19.61
C VAL A 121 9.36 6.73 20.34
N VAL A 122 8.33 6.09 19.80
CA VAL A 122 7.85 4.79 20.27
C VAL A 122 8.22 3.74 19.23
N LEU A 123 8.86 2.66 19.69
CA LEU A 123 9.35 1.57 18.86
C LEU A 123 8.91 0.24 19.46
N PHE A 124 8.50 -0.68 18.59
CA PHE A 124 8.11 -2.04 18.96
C PHE A 124 9.24 -3.01 18.65
N ILE A 125 9.78 -3.68 19.67
CA ILE A 125 10.78 -4.73 19.49
C ILE A 125 10.04 -6.05 19.33
N VAL A 126 10.21 -6.69 18.19
CA VAL A 126 9.57 -7.96 17.82
C VAL A 126 10.67 -9.00 17.58
N GLY A 127 10.47 -10.20 18.10
CA GLY A 127 11.38 -11.30 17.86
C GLY A 127 11.06 -12.05 16.58
N ASP A 128 11.78 -13.14 16.37
CA ASP A 128 11.53 -14.04 15.26
C ASP A 128 10.28 -14.88 15.52
N ASN A 129 9.44 -14.99 14.49
CA ASN A 129 8.28 -15.86 14.49
C ASN A 129 8.37 -16.83 13.32
N LYS A 130 8.38 -18.13 13.65
CA LYS A 130 8.47 -19.21 12.67
C LYS A 130 7.21 -19.36 11.79
N ASN A 131 6.11 -18.69 12.14
CA ASN A 131 4.87 -18.78 11.39
C ASN A 131 4.86 -17.82 10.19
N GLN A 132 4.87 -18.40 8.98
CA GLN A 132 4.87 -17.66 7.71
C GLN A 132 3.73 -16.63 7.60
N SER A 133 2.51 -17.02 7.99
CA SER A 133 1.35 -16.12 7.93
C SER A 133 1.52 -14.87 8.81
N THR A 134 2.22 -15.01 9.94
CA THR A 134 2.53 -13.87 10.81
C THR A 134 3.67 -13.03 10.26
N SER A 135 4.63 -13.64 9.56
CA SER A 135 5.73 -12.92 8.93
C SER A 135 5.24 -11.96 7.83
N GLU A 136 4.29 -12.39 6.99
CA GLU A 136 3.72 -11.54 5.94
C GLU A 136 2.96 -10.34 6.51
N LEU A 137 2.17 -10.58 7.57
CA LEU A 137 1.43 -9.52 8.25
C LEU A 137 2.36 -8.52 8.95
N LEU A 138 3.42 -9.02 9.59
CA LEU A 138 4.42 -8.19 10.25
C LEU A 138 5.20 -7.35 9.23
N GLU A 139 5.48 -7.90 8.06
CA GLU A 139 6.15 -7.18 6.98
C GLU A 139 5.30 -6.01 6.48
N PHE A 140 4.00 -6.26 6.22
CA PHE A 140 3.07 -5.20 5.87
C PHE A 140 2.97 -4.12 6.95
N GLU A 141 2.92 -4.52 8.23
CA GLU A 141 2.89 -3.59 9.35
C GLU A 141 4.17 -2.75 9.44
N ARG A 142 5.33 -3.39 9.23
CA ARG A 142 6.64 -2.74 9.24
C ARG A 142 6.74 -1.67 8.17
N GLU A 143 6.31 -1.99 6.95
CA GLU A 143 6.30 -1.03 5.84
C GLU A 143 5.36 0.13 6.11
N GLN A 144 4.18 -0.15 6.68
CA GLN A 144 3.15 0.85 6.92
C GLN A 144 3.52 1.85 8.03
N TYR A 145 4.09 1.37 9.15
CA TYR A 145 4.30 2.21 10.34
C TYR A 145 5.76 2.59 10.57
N ASN A 146 6.70 1.81 10.05
CA ASN A 146 8.15 1.99 10.21
C ASN A 146 8.56 2.26 11.68
N ASP A 147 7.93 1.54 12.60
CA ASP A 147 8.14 1.63 14.05
C ASP A 147 8.47 0.28 14.69
N ILE A 148 8.75 -0.74 13.87
CA ILE A 148 9.10 -2.09 14.32
C ILE A 148 10.59 -2.31 14.16
N ILE A 149 11.21 -2.79 15.24
CA ILE A 149 12.55 -3.37 15.26
C ILE A 149 12.38 -4.87 15.34
N GLN A 150 12.63 -5.57 14.23
CA GLN A 150 12.58 -7.04 14.21
C GLN A 150 13.98 -7.60 14.47
N THR A 151 14.03 -8.63 15.32
CA THR A 151 15.28 -9.31 15.67
C THR A 151 15.15 -10.81 15.41
N THR A 152 16.27 -11.51 15.26
CA THR A 152 16.29 -12.98 15.18
C THR A 152 16.11 -13.67 16.54
N ILE A 153 15.86 -12.91 17.61
CA ILE A 153 15.65 -13.42 18.96
C ILE A 153 14.28 -14.10 19.02
N PRO A 154 14.16 -15.37 19.42
CA PRO A 154 12.86 -16.03 19.50
C PRO A 154 11.88 -15.32 20.43
N ASP A 155 10.61 -15.23 20.02
CA ASP A 155 9.49 -14.73 20.83
C ASP A 155 9.05 -15.71 21.93
N VAL A 156 9.97 -16.10 22.81
CA VAL A 156 9.67 -16.94 23.98
C VAL A 156 10.22 -16.31 25.26
N TYR A 157 9.55 -16.56 26.39
CA TYR A 157 9.82 -15.93 27.69
C TYR A 157 11.30 -16.02 28.11
N ASN A 158 11.95 -17.16 27.85
CA ASN A 158 13.35 -17.38 28.22
C ASN A 158 14.34 -16.41 27.54
N PHE A 159 13.96 -15.82 26.40
CA PHE A 159 14.81 -14.89 25.66
C PHE A 159 14.37 -13.43 25.79
N THR A 160 13.38 -13.14 26.65
CA THR A 160 12.92 -11.76 26.89
C THR A 160 14.04 -10.86 27.40
N ALA A 161 14.95 -11.38 28.24
CA ALA A 161 16.09 -10.61 28.72
C ALA A 161 17.02 -10.14 27.58
N PHE A 162 17.18 -10.94 26.52
CA PHE A 162 18.01 -10.54 25.38
C PHE A 162 17.38 -9.40 24.57
N LYS A 163 16.05 -9.32 24.52
CA LYS A 163 15.34 -8.18 23.91
C LYS A 163 15.50 -6.86 24.66
N VAL A 164 15.82 -6.91 25.96
CA VAL A 164 16.07 -5.71 26.76
C VAL A 164 17.46 -5.12 26.44
N ILE A 165 18.40 -5.98 26.07
CA ILE A 165 19.80 -5.62 25.80
C ILE A 165 20.00 -5.19 24.33
N SER A 166 19.05 -5.53 23.46
CA SER A 166 19.05 -5.20 22.03
C SER A 166 18.57 -3.79 21.72
#